data_AF-A0AAU9MP30-F1
#
_entry.id   AF-A0AAU9MP30-F1
#
_cell.length_a   1.000
_cell.length_b   1.000
_cell.length_c   1.000
_cell.angle_alpha   90.00
_cell.angle_beta   90.00
_cell.angle_gamma   90.00
#
_symmetry.space_group_name_H-M   'P 1'
#
loop_
_entity.id
_entity.type
_entity.pdbx_description
1 polymer ?
#
loop_
_entity_poly.entity_id
_entity_poly.type
_entity_poly.pdbx_seq_one_letter_code
_entity_poly.pdbx_strand_id
1 'polypeptide(L)'
;MVLIIHSELNKNVCKALIAAEYVGVEVKMAENFQMGKSNKSPEFLKLNPLGKVPALETPEGPIFESNAIARYVARLKPENTLFGSSPIEYGQIEQWIDFSALELDANMRAWVFPRLGYATYIKSAEESYISGVKRVGPTISHTPLLPSPPSPSSPYSFSGSTTTHL
;
A
#
# COMPACT_ATOMS: atom_id res chain seq x y z
N MET A 1 20.11 0.18 -10.75
CA MET A 1 19.99 0.66 -9.35
C MET A 1 19.04 -0.30 -8.67
N VAL A 2 19.49 -1.06 -7.67
CA VAL A 2 18.64 -2.08 -7.05
C VAL A 2 17.99 -1.46 -5.82
N LEU A 3 16.67 -1.39 -5.80
CA LEU A 3 15.89 -0.98 -4.64
C LEU A 3 15.47 -2.23 -3.87
N ILE A 4 15.58 -2.20 -2.54
CA ILE A 4 15.20 -3.33 -1.69
C ILE A 4 14.08 -2.90 -0.75
N ILE A 5 12.93 -3.56 -0.82
CA ILE A 5 11.80 -3.31 0.06
C ILE A 5 11.73 -4.40 1.14
N HIS A 6 11.80 -3.96 2.40
CA HIS A 6 11.82 -4.83 3.57
C HIS A 6 10.40 -4.98 4.14
N SER A 7 9.77 -6.12 3.89
CA SER A 7 8.46 -6.52 4.38
C SER A 7 8.13 -7.95 3.93
N GLU A 8 7.13 -8.61 4.54
CA GLU A 8 6.40 -9.70 3.90
C GLU A 8 5.40 -9.13 2.87
N LEU A 9 4.93 -9.94 1.91
CA LEU A 9 3.96 -9.49 0.91
C LEU A 9 2.62 -9.12 1.55
N ASN A 10 2.17 -7.89 1.35
CA ASN A 10 0.87 -7.40 1.84
C ASN A 10 0.41 -6.20 1.00
N LYS A 11 -0.83 -5.74 1.22
CA LYS A 11 -1.42 -4.61 0.48
C LYS A 11 -0.55 -3.35 0.45
N ASN A 12 0.23 -3.08 1.50
CA ASN A 12 1.02 -1.86 1.61
C ASN A 12 2.26 -1.93 0.71
N VAL A 13 2.92 -3.09 0.66
CA VAL A 13 4.05 -3.37 -0.25
C VAL A 13 3.59 -3.36 -1.71
N CYS A 14 2.42 -3.96 -1.99
CA CYS A 14 1.92 -4.06 -3.36
C CYS A 14 1.78 -2.70 -4.05
N LYS A 15 1.49 -1.62 -3.32
CA LYS A 15 1.45 -0.26 -3.91
C LYS A 15 2.77 0.11 -4.59
N ALA A 16 3.89 -0.16 -3.93
CA ALA A 16 5.22 0.13 -4.46
C ALA A 16 5.59 -0.82 -5.60
N LEU A 17 5.31 -2.12 -5.46
CA LEU A 17 5.60 -3.10 -6.50
C LEU A 17 4.80 -2.83 -7.77
N ILE A 18 3.50 -2.54 -7.64
CA ILE A 18 2.64 -2.18 -8.78
C ILE A 18 3.17 -0.91 -9.46
N ALA A 19 3.50 0.14 -8.69
CA ALA A 19 4.09 1.34 -9.26
C ALA A 19 5.39 1.02 -10.01
N ALA A 20 6.27 0.20 -9.43
CA ALA A 20 7.53 -0.22 -10.01
C ALA A 20 7.35 -0.92 -11.37
N GLU A 21 6.40 -1.85 -11.46
CA GLU A 21 6.05 -2.55 -12.70
C GLU A 21 5.58 -1.57 -13.79
N TYR A 22 4.69 -0.62 -13.46
CA TYR A 22 4.20 0.36 -14.44
C TYR A 22 5.29 1.30 -14.96
N VAL A 23 6.29 1.61 -14.15
CA VAL A 23 7.37 2.53 -14.55
C VAL A 23 8.62 1.80 -15.06
N GLY A 24 8.65 0.47 -15.03
CA GLY A 24 9.82 -0.33 -15.42
C GLY A 24 11.01 -0.15 -14.49
N VAL A 25 10.76 -0.02 -13.18
CA VAL A 25 11.79 0.03 -12.14
C VAL A 25 11.83 -1.31 -11.40
N GLU A 26 13.03 -1.83 -11.17
CA GLU A 26 13.20 -3.06 -10.40
C GLU A 26 13.19 -2.77 -8.89
N VAL A 27 12.22 -3.33 -8.17
CA VAL A 27 12.14 -3.33 -6.71
C VAL A 27 12.14 -4.77 -6.22
N LYS A 28 13.18 -5.15 -5.46
CA LYS A 28 13.33 -6.50 -4.90
C LYS A 28 12.79 -6.56 -3.48
N MET A 29 12.13 -7.66 -3.14
CA MET A 29 11.80 -7.98 -1.76
C MET A 29 13.07 -8.37 -0.99
N ALA A 30 13.20 -7.93 0.26
CA ALA A 30 14.29 -8.38 1.13
C ALA A 30 14.19 -9.90 1.37
N GLU A 31 15.31 -10.60 1.20
CA GLU A 31 15.37 -12.04 1.42
C GLU A 31 15.23 -12.38 2.90
N ASN A 32 14.53 -13.48 3.20
CA ASN A 32 14.36 -14.02 4.56
C ASN A 32 13.78 -13.02 5.59
N PHE A 33 13.03 -12.01 5.12
CA PHE A 33 12.35 -11.09 6.00
C PHE A 33 11.26 -11.81 6.81
N GLN A 34 11.27 -11.66 8.13
CA GLN A 34 10.26 -12.22 9.03
C GLN A 34 9.64 -11.14 9.90
N MET A 35 8.32 -10.95 9.76
CA MET A 35 7.58 -9.99 10.57
C MET A 35 7.63 -10.39 12.06
N GLY A 36 7.85 -9.41 12.93
CA GLY A 36 8.05 -9.60 14.37
C GLY A 36 9.48 -9.93 14.80
N LYS A 37 10.39 -10.25 13.86
CA LYS A 37 11.82 -10.47 14.11
C LYS A 37 12.69 -9.46 13.35
N SER A 38 12.70 -9.52 12.02
CA SER A 38 13.55 -8.66 11.18
C SER A 38 13.25 -7.18 11.41
N ASN A 39 11.97 -6.80 11.50
CA ASN A 39 11.56 -5.41 11.74
C ASN A 39 11.88 -4.86 13.13
N LYS A 40 12.38 -5.69 14.05
CA LYS A 40 12.84 -5.28 15.38
C LYS A 40 14.36 -5.25 15.50
N SER A 41 15.09 -5.66 14.47
CA SER A 41 16.55 -5.69 14.50
C SER A 41 17.13 -4.27 14.47
N PRO A 42 18.30 -4.02 15.09
CA PRO A 42 18.97 -2.72 15.02
C PRO A 42 19.22 -2.24 13.58
N GLU A 43 19.44 -3.17 12.65
CA GLU A 43 19.65 -2.89 11.23
C GLU A 43 18.37 -2.34 10.59
N PHE A 44 17.23 -2.99 10.81
CA PHE A 44 15.96 -2.50 10.28
C PHE A 44 15.52 -1.19 10.94
N LEU A 45 15.80 -0.99 12.24
CA LEU A 45 15.45 0.25 12.94
C LEU A 45 16.23 1.47 12.41
N LYS A 46 17.37 1.27 11.71
CA LYS A 46 18.03 2.34 10.94
C LYS A 46 17.26 2.72 9.68
N LEU A 47 16.47 1.80 9.11
CA LEU A 47 15.61 2.06 7.95
C LEU A 47 14.29 2.73 8.38
N ASN A 48 13.66 2.21 9.43
CA ASN A 48 12.45 2.78 10.02
C ASN A 48 12.51 2.68 11.55
N PRO A 49 12.71 3.80 12.26
CA PRO A 49 12.79 3.82 13.73
C PRO A 49 11.54 3.29 14.44
N LEU A 50 10.38 3.28 13.76
CA LEU A 50 9.13 2.74 14.31
C LEU A 50 9.01 1.21 14.17
N GLY A 51 9.94 0.55 13.48
CA GLY A 51 9.87 -0.89 13.21
C GLY A 51 8.65 -1.30 12.37
N LYS A 52 8.04 -0.35 11.64
CA LYS A 52 6.90 -0.61 10.77
C LYS A 52 7.36 -0.98 9.36
N VAL A 53 6.54 -1.79 8.69
CA VAL A 53 6.74 -2.20 7.30
C VAL A 53 5.66 -1.62 6.39
N PRO A 54 5.95 -1.40 5.10
CA PRO A 54 7.27 -1.55 4.45
C PRO A 54 8.26 -0.42 4.75
N ALA A 55 9.54 -0.72 4.58
CA ALA A 55 10.63 0.26 4.45
C ALA A 55 11.42 -0.04 3.16
N LEU A 56 11.69 0.99 2.35
CA LEU A 56 12.48 0.92 1.13
C LEU A 56 13.90 1.38 1.41
N GLU A 57 14.87 0.55 1.05
CA GLU A 57 16.28 0.89 1.02
C GLU A 57 16.65 1.46 -0.35
N THR A 58 17.26 2.64 -0.35
CA THR A 58 17.74 3.33 -1.56
C THR A 58 19.21 3.76 -1.37
N PRO A 59 19.95 4.05 -2.44
CA PRO A 59 21.33 4.53 -2.33
C PRO A 59 21.49 5.84 -1.54
N GLU A 60 20.45 6.67 -1.48
CA GLU A 60 20.46 8.00 -0.84
C GLU A 60 19.95 7.96 0.61
N GLY A 61 19.41 6.81 1.03
CA GLY A 61 18.84 6.62 2.36
C GLY A 61 17.50 5.89 2.32
N PRO A 62 16.97 5.51 3.50
CA PRO A 62 15.73 4.77 3.59
C PRO A 62 14.49 5.66 3.41
N ILE A 63 13.41 5.07 2.89
CA ILE A 63 12.09 5.69 2.80
C ILE A 63 11.09 4.74 3.45
N PHE A 64 10.31 5.23 4.41
CA PHE A 64 9.21 4.48 5.03
C PHE A 64 7.87 5.19 4.77
N GLU A 65 6.77 4.53 5.16
CA GLU A 65 5.40 4.81 4.71
C GLU A 65 5.11 4.35 3.28
N SER A 66 4.21 3.38 3.16
CA SER A 66 3.90 2.74 1.88
C SER A 66 3.39 3.67 0.78
N ASN A 67 2.66 4.74 1.13
CA ASN A 67 2.26 5.77 0.15
C ASN A 67 3.46 6.60 -0.32
N ALA A 68 4.39 6.94 0.58
CA ALA A 68 5.61 7.68 0.24
C ALA A 68 6.53 6.84 -0.65
N ILE A 69 6.70 5.55 -0.33
CA ILE A 69 7.48 4.60 -1.14
C ILE A 69 6.91 4.50 -2.56
N ALA A 70 5.59 4.33 -2.70
CA ALA A 70 4.96 4.23 -4.03
C ALA A 70 5.17 5.50 -4.86
N ARG A 71 5.04 6.68 -4.25
CA ARG A 71 5.33 7.97 -4.90
C ARG A 71 6.79 8.11 -5.30
N TYR A 72 7.72 7.70 -4.43
CA TYR A 72 9.14 7.74 -4.74
C TYR A 72 9.46 6.87 -5.96
N VAL A 73 8.98 5.62 -5.96
CA VAL A 73 9.16 4.70 -7.09
C VAL A 73 8.57 5.28 -8.37
N ALA A 74 7.35 5.82 -8.32
CA ALA A 74 6.73 6.47 -9.47
C ALA A 74 7.54 7.67 -9.98
N ARG A 75 8.26 8.41 -9.12
CA ARG A 75 9.05 9.58 -9.53
C ARG A 75 10.43 9.26 -10.10
N LEU A 76 10.89 8.01 -10.03
CA LEU A 76 12.20 7.60 -10.59
C LEU A 76 12.24 7.63 -12.13
N LYS A 77 11.08 7.70 -12.78
CA LYS A 77 10.92 7.73 -14.24
C LYS A 77 9.98 8.85 -14.65
N PRO A 78 10.42 10.12 -14.66
CA PRO A 78 9.53 11.28 -14.75
C PRO A 78 8.62 11.32 -15.99
N GLU A 79 8.96 10.56 -17.03
CA GLU A 79 8.16 10.34 -18.25
C GLU A 79 6.82 9.59 -18.05
N ASN A 80 6.55 9.00 -16.87
CA ASN A 80 5.26 8.33 -16.60
C ASN A 80 4.19 9.28 -16.04
N THR A 81 2.93 8.83 -16.09
CA THR A 81 1.75 9.62 -15.68
C THR A 81 1.16 9.21 -14.32
N LEU A 82 1.79 8.30 -13.56
CA LEU A 82 1.26 7.80 -12.28
C LEU A 82 1.16 8.87 -11.19
N PHE A 83 1.90 9.98 -11.32
CA PHE A 83 1.83 11.14 -10.42
C PHE A 83 1.14 12.36 -11.06
N GLY A 84 0.47 12.18 -12.21
CA GLY A 84 -0.22 13.24 -12.93
C GLY A 84 0.73 14.18 -13.69
N SER A 85 0.19 14.85 -14.70
CA SER A 85 0.91 15.78 -15.58
C SER A 85 0.59 17.25 -15.31
N SER A 86 -0.30 17.53 -14.34
CA SER A 86 -0.71 18.88 -13.96
C SER A 86 -0.97 18.97 -12.44
N PRO A 87 -0.98 20.18 -11.85
CA PRO A 87 -1.29 20.36 -10.43
C PRO A 87 -2.65 19.78 -10.02
N ILE A 88 -3.65 19.85 -10.89
CA ILE A 88 -4.99 19.32 -10.61
C ILE A 88 -5.00 17.79 -10.63
N GLU A 89 -4.32 17.16 -11.59
CA GLU A 89 -4.19 15.69 -11.64
C GLU A 89 -3.44 15.16 -10.43
N TYR A 90 -2.33 15.80 -10.06
CA TYR A 90 -1.59 15.45 -8.85
C TYR A 90 -2.49 15.57 -7.61
N GLY A 91 -3.22 16.68 -7.47
CA GLY A 91 -4.15 16.88 -6.36
C GLY A 91 -5.25 15.80 -6.28
N GLN A 92 -5.78 15.36 -7.42
CA GLN A 92 -6.77 14.27 -7.47
C GLN A 92 -6.16 12.92 -7.09
N ILE A 93 -4.94 12.63 -7.52
CA ILE A 93 -4.22 11.41 -7.13
C ILE A 93 -3.98 11.39 -5.61
N GLU A 94 -3.48 12.50 -5.06
CA GLU A 94 -3.27 12.64 -3.61
C GLU A 94 -4.58 12.51 -2.84
N GLN A 95 -5.66 13.14 -3.32
CA GLN A 95 -6.99 13.01 -2.73
C GLN A 95 -7.41 11.54 -2.61
N TRP A 96 -7.21 10.73 -3.64
CA TRP A 96 -7.58 9.31 -3.61
C TRP A 96 -6.66 8.46 -2.72
N ILE A 97 -5.38 8.79 -2.66
CA ILE A 97 -4.43 8.13 -1.75
C ILE A 97 -4.83 8.40 -0.29
N ASP A 98 -5.14 9.64 0.05
CA ASP A 98 -5.54 10.03 1.40
C ASP A 98 -6.93 9.52 1.75
N PHE A 99 -7.90 9.59 0.83
CA PHE A 99 -9.22 8.97 1.00
C PHE A 99 -9.09 7.48 1.30
N SER A 100 -8.27 6.75 0.52
CA SER A 100 -8.03 5.33 0.76
C SER A 100 -7.42 5.08 2.14
N ALA A 101 -6.43 5.87 2.55
CA ALA A 101 -5.74 5.69 3.83
C ALA A 101 -6.60 6.03 5.06
N LEU A 102 -7.33 7.15 4.99
CA LEU A 102 -8.02 7.75 6.13
C LEU A 102 -9.47 7.27 6.25
N GLU A 103 -10.15 7.02 5.14
CA GLU A 103 -11.57 6.67 5.14
C GLU A 103 -11.79 5.18 4.98
N LEU A 104 -11.15 4.54 4.00
CA LEU A 104 -11.35 3.12 3.74
C LEU A 104 -10.49 2.25 4.67
N ASP A 105 -9.18 2.41 4.61
CA ASP A 105 -8.21 1.52 5.24
C ASP A 105 -8.23 1.62 6.77
N ALA A 106 -8.41 2.83 7.32
CA ALA A 106 -8.56 3.03 8.76
C ALA A 106 -9.78 2.30 9.33
N ASN A 107 -10.96 2.49 8.72
CA ASN A 107 -12.20 1.82 9.14
C ASN A 107 -12.12 0.30 8.90
N MET A 108 -11.58 -0.13 7.76
CA MET A 108 -11.41 -1.55 7.44
C MET A 108 -10.51 -2.25 8.46
N ARG A 109 -9.36 -1.68 8.82
CA ARG A 109 -8.47 -2.24 9.85
C ARG A 109 -9.18 -2.31 11.20
N ALA A 110 -9.83 -1.23 11.62
CA ALA A 110 -10.51 -1.17 12.91
C ALA A 110 -11.66 -2.17 13.02
N TRP A 111 -12.28 -2.53 11.91
CA TRP A 111 -13.28 -3.59 11.84
C TRP A 111 -12.67 -5.00 11.80
N VAL A 112 -11.71 -5.26 10.92
CA VAL A 112 -11.24 -6.61 10.60
C VAL A 112 -10.21 -7.12 11.61
N PHE A 113 -9.28 -6.27 12.07
CA PHE A 113 -8.16 -6.73 12.90
C PHE A 113 -8.60 -7.29 14.25
N PRO A 114 -9.58 -6.71 14.96
CA PRO A 114 -10.10 -7.32 16.18
C PRO A 114 -10.72 -8.71 15.95
N ARG A 115 -11.41 -8.91 14.81
CA ARG A 115 -12.00 -10.21 14.46
C ARG A 115 -10.95 -11.28 14.16
N LEU A 116 -9.79 -10.88 13.66
CA LEU A 116 -8.66 -11.76 13.39
C LEU A 116 -7.74 -11.94 14.62
N GLY A 117 -8.09 -11.36 15.77
CA GLY A 117 -7.31 -11.48 17.01
C GLY A 117 -6.08 -10.57 17.08
N TYR A 118 -5.93 -9.60 16.17
CA TYR A 118 -4.83 -8.64 16.17
C TYR A 118 -5.07 -7.41 17.06
N ALA A 119 -6.29 -7.23 17.57
CA ALA A 119 -6.67 -6.15 18.47
C ALA A 119 -7.84 -6.59 19.37
N THR A 120 -8.10 -5.82 20.43
CA THR A 120 -9.25 -6.06 21.32
C THR A 120 -10.56 -5.81 20.59
N TYR A 121 -11.47 -6.78 20.63
CA TYR A 121 -12.81 -6.65 20.07
C TYR A 121 -13.71 -5.82 20.99
N ILE A 122 -14.27 -4.72 20.46
CA ILE A 122 -15.20 -3.85 21.16
C ILE A 122 -16.50 -3.79 20.35
N LYS A 123 -17.51 -4.54 20.79
CA LYS A 123 -18.80 -4.69 20.09
C LYS A 123 -19.46 -3.35 19.78
N SER A 124 -19.45 -2.40 20.72
CA SER A 124 -20.10 -1.09 20.54
C SER A 124 -19.42 -0.19 19.51
N ALA A 125 -18.12 -0.41 19.23
CA ALA A 125 -17.38 0.39 18.25
C ALA A 125 -17.45 -0.19 16.83
N GLU A 126 -17.74 -1.49 16.70
CA GLU A 126 -17.73 -2.20 15.43
C GLU A 126 -18.72 -1.62 14.41
N GLU A 127 -19.94 -1.29 14.84
CA GLU A 127 -20.98 -0.74 13.96
C GLU A 127 -20.55 0.58 13.32
N SER A 128 -19.77 1.40 14.03
CA SER A 128 -19.22 2.65 13.50
C SER A 128 -18.19 2.39 12.39
N TYR A 129 -17.31 1.40 12.55
CA TYR A 129 -16.33 1.05 11.53
C TYR A 129 -16.98 0.44 10.28
N ILE A 130 -17.98 -0.43 10.46
CA ILE A 130 -18.77 -0.99 9.35
C ILE A 130 -19.47 0.15 8.59
N SER A 131 -20.08 1.08 9.31
CA SER A 131 -20.75 2.24 8.72
C SER A 131 -19.77 3.13 7.95
N GLY A 132 -18.56 3.32 8.48
CA GLY A 132 -17.46 4.01 7.80
C GLY A 132 -17.09 3.35 6.46
N VAL A 133 -16.92 2.02 6.43
CA VAL A 133 -16.65 1.27 5.19
C VAL A 133 -17.82 1.34 4.21
N LYS A 134 -19.07 1.25 4.68
CA LYS A 134 -20.25 1.37 3.80
C LYS A 134 -20.37 2.76 3.18
N ARG A 135 -20.03 3.81 3.92
CA ARG A 135 -20.11 5.21 3.46
C ARG A 135 -19.20 5.50 2.28
N VAL A 136 -18.04 4.85 2.17
CA VAL A 136 -17.10 5.06 1.06
C VAL A 136 -17.52 4.37 -0.24
N GLY A 137 -18.38 3.34 -0.17
CA GLY A 137 -18.82 2.54 -1.31
C GLY A 137 -19.38 3.37 -2.47
N PRO A 138 -20.40 4.23 -2.25
CA PRO A 138 -20.94 5.09 -3.31
C PRO A 138 -19.88 5.99 -3.95
N THR A 139 -18.98 6.59 -3.18
CA THR A 139 -17.91 7.45 -3.70
C THR A 139 -17.01 6.70 -4.67
N ILE A 140 -16.68 5.44 -4.35
CA ILE A 140 -15.88 4.57 -5.24
C ILE A 140 -16.68 4.21 -6.51
N SER A 141 -17.94 3.78 -6.37
CA SER A 141 -18.75 3.29 -7.49
C SER A 141 -19.16 4.38 -8.50
N HIS A 142 -19.31 5.63 -8.06
CA HIS A 142 -19.75 6.74 -8.92
C HIS A 142 -18.58 7.52 -9.53
N THR A 143 -17.35 7.20 -9.15
CA THR A 143 -16.16 7.82 -9.76
C THR A 143 -15.91 7.19 -11.13
N PRO A 144 -15.87 7.99 -12.22
CA PRO A 144 -15.52 7.46 -13.53
C PRO A 144 -14.15 6.78 -13.47
N LEU A 145 -14.08 5.51 -13.82
CA LEU A 145 -12.80 4.82 -13.96
C LEU A 145 -12.09 5.41 -15.17
N LEU A 146 -10.87 5.92 -14.96
CA LEU A 146 -9.96 6.19 -16.06
C LEU A 146 -9.72 4.89 -16.84
N PRO A 147 -9.46 4.95 -18.17
CA PRO A 147 -9.11 3.77 -18.93
C PRO A 147 -7.95 3.04 -18.25
N SER A 148 -8.10 1.72 -18.10
CA SER A 148 -7.08 0.90 -17.45
C SER A 148 -5.75 1.08 -18.16
N PRO A 149 -4.66 1.39 -17.44
CA PRO A 149 -3.34 1.37 -18.04
C PRO A 149 -3.01 -0.06 -18.51
N PRO A 150 -2.11 -0.23 -19.50
CA PRO A 150 -1.75 -1.54 -20.04
C PRO A 150 -1.32 -2.49 -18.90
N SER A 151 -1.78 -3.73 -18.94
CA SER A 151 -1.55 -4.69 -17.85
C SER A 151 -0.05 -4.92 -17.62
N PRO A 152 0.45 -4.80 -16.39
CA PRO A 152 1.84 -5.12 -16.10
C PRO A 152 2.10 -6.62 -16.26
N SER A 153 3.25 -6.99 -16.82
CA SER A 153 3.73 -8.37 -16.89
C SER A 153 4.25 -8.82 -15.52
N SER A 154 3.35 -8.94 -14.53
CA SER A 154 3.73 -9.22 -13.14
C SER A 154 4.31 -10.64 -13.00
N PRO A 155 5.53 -10.83 -12.45
CA PRO A 155 6.02 -12.13 -12.01
C PRO A 155 5.39 -12.57 -10.66
N TYR A 156 4.67 -11.68 -9.99
CA TYR A 156 4.02 -11.94 -8.71
C TYR A 156 2.61 -12.49 -8.95
N SER A 157 2.40 -13.76 -8.66
CA SER A 157 1.08 -14.42 -8.71
C SER A 157 0.26 -14.05 -7.46
N PHE A 158 -0.83 -13.32 -7.65
CA PHE A 158 -1.86 -13.17 -6.63
C PHE A 158 -2.76 -14.41 -6.67
N SER A 159 -2.45 -15.42 -5.85
CA SER A 159 -3.39 -16.54 -5.62
C SER A 159 -4.50 -16.10 -4.66
N GLY A 160 -5.43 -15.27 -5.16
CA GLY A 160 -6.70 -15.04 -4.50
C GLY A 160 -7.65 -16.18 -4.84
N SER A 161 -7.79 -17.17 -3.95
CA SER A 161 -8.88 -18.13 -4.06
C SER A 161 -10.19 -17.41 -3.73
N THR A 162 -10.92 -17.00 -4.76
CA THR A 162 -12.31 -16.57 -4.60
C THR A 162 -13.14 -17.80 -4.28
N THR A 163 -13.24 -18.15 -3.01
CA THR A 163 -14.29 -19.07 -2.57
C THR A 163 -15.55 -18.23 -2.38
N THR A 164 -16.32 -18.12 -3.46
CA THR A 164 -17.74 -17.77 -3.38
C THR A 164 -18.43 -18.85 -2.57
N HIS A 165 -18.80 -18.54 -1.32
CA HIS A 165 -19.89 -19.23 -0.67
C HIS A 165 -21.09 -18.29 -0.62
N LEU A 166 -22.20 -18.87 -1.08
CA LEU A 166 -23.53 -18.33 -1.29
C LEU A 166 -24.06 -17.52 -0.09
#